data_AF-A0A383VZW1-F1
#
_entry.id   AF-A0A383VZW1-F1
#
_cell.length_a   1.000
_cell.length_b   1.000
_cell.length_c   1.000
_cell.angle_alpha   90.00
_cell.angle_beta   90.00
_cell.angle_gamma   90.00
#
_symmetry.space_group_name_H-M   'P 1'
#
loop_
_entity.id
_entity.type
_entity.pdbx_description
1 polymer ?
#
loop_
_entity_poly.entity_id
_entity_poly.type
_entity_poly.pdbx_seq_one_letter_code
_entity_poly.pdbx_strand_id
1 'polypeptide(L)'
;MTEQEGQQVPLFSFGVISDVQYADIPDGTSFHGVPRYYRNALVALQRAVSSGWVPAGVEFGIHFGDIVDGFQARDGQEKSEQALSDVLQAFSQLPHPTYHMLGNHCLYNLPRARLNKRLGITPLLDPAAAAEGASYYAFSPHPTWLFVVLDAYDVSLLGWPDSHPRHLQAEALLAQHNPNKEKNSPEGLVGVARRFVKFGGGVSEAQLAWLEQQLQAAKQRSQNVLVCSHLPLLPDTCPPACLLWNYEHVLQLLRQSGVVVATMAGHTHQNGYLVDEAGIHHLVLPAVLETPPGRDAYGTVEVLADRLLLKGVDTCMSAVVKLSAEAVQRQQAVLQRLAAAGAAAALGGDLQEVQQQGFAESAAAAAAAAAGGINGAASAASDLVVEVADEQQQQQHLGKAGAVSAAAAVAEQLQAVNLHAS
;
A
#
# COMPACT_ATOMS: atom_id res chain seq x y z
N MET A 1 9.68 10.51 42.55
CA MET A 1 10.70 9.62 41.96
C MET A 1 10.37 9.53 40.49
N THR A 2 11.16 10.22 39.67
CA THR A 2 11.08 10.20 38.20
C THR A 2 11.69 8.88 37.73
N GLU A 3 10.85 7.93 37.33
CA GLU A 3 11.34 6.81 36.52
C GLU A 3 11.80 7.39 35.19
N GLN A 4 13.11 7.36 34.96
CA GLN A 4 13.66 7.47 33.62
C GLN A 4 13.14 6.25 32.85
N GLU A 5 12.03 6.41 32.11
CA GLU A 5 11.69 5.49 31.04
C GLU A 5 12.88 5.50 30.07
N GLY A 6 13.72 4.46 30.16
CA GLY A 6 14.79 4.25 29.19
C GLY A 6 14.18 4.32 27.79
N GLN A 7 14.73 5.19 26.95
CA GLN A 7 14.22 5.44 25.61
C GLN A 7 14.22 4.12 24.83
N GLN A 8 13.07 3.45 24.75
CA GLN A 8 12.95 2.17 24.05
C GLN A 8 13.21 2.40 22.56
N VAL A 9 14.07 1.57 21.98
CA VAL A 9 14.37 1.60 20.55
C VAL A 9 13.17 1.05 19.78
N PRO A 10 12.59 1.79 18.81
CA PRO A 10 11.54 1.26 17.96
C PRO A 10 12.03 0.02 17.20
N LEU A 11 11.16 -0.98 17.04
CA LEU A 11 11.39 -2.13 16.16
C LEU A 11 11.50 -1.69 14.70
N PHE A 12 10.65 -0.73 14.32
CA PHE A 12 10.68 0.00 13.06
C PHE A 12 9.82 1.26 13.19
N SER A 13 9.90 2.13 12.19
CA SER A 13 9.03 3.32 12.10
C SER A 13 8.54 3.58 10.68
N PHE A 14 7.38 4.20 10.55
CA PHE A 14 6.78 4.51 9.24
C PHE A 14 6.04 5.84 9.24
N GLY A 15 5.99 6.48 8.06
CA GLY A 15 5.23 7.71 7.84
C GLY A 15 3.76 7.44 7.54
N VAL A 16 2.86 8.33 7.97
CA VAL A 16 1.42 8.28 7.65
C VAL A 16 0.89 9.63 7.17
N ILE A 17 0.09 9.61 6.10
CA ILE A 17 -0.55 10.80 5.51
C ILE A 17 -1.85 10.41 4.81
N SER A 18 -2.83 11.31 4.75
CA SER A 18 -4.13 11.04 4.13
C SER A 18 -4.67 12.24 3.34
N ASP A 19 -5.50 11.95 2.34
CA ASP A 19 -6.31 12.92 1.60
C ASP A 19 -5.49 14.13 1.15
N VAL A 20 -4.43 13.84 0.38
CA VAL A 20 -3.60 14.88 -0.28
C VAL A 20 -4.47 15.68 -1.23
N GLN A 21 -5.26 15.00 -2.06
CA GLN A 21 -6.21 15.59 -2.99
C GLN A 21 -5.62 16.80 -3.76
N TYR A 22 -4.40 16.65 -4.27
CA TYR A 22 -3.76 17.69 -5.05
C TYR A 22 -4.57 17.98 -6.33
N ALA A 23 -4.71 19.26 -6.65
CA ALA A 23 -5.15 19.73 -7.96
C ALA A 23 -4.52 21.09 -8.26
N ASP A 24 -4.15 21.33 -9.52
CA ASP A 24 -3.62 22.62 -9.96
C ASP A 24 -4.75 23.62 -10.26
N ILE A 25 -5.48 23.98 -9.20
CA ILE A 25 -6.58 24.94 -9.24
C ILE A 25 -6.49 25.90 -8.04
N PRO A 26 -7.19 27.06 -8.08
CA PRO A 26 -7.32 27.91 -6.92
C PRO A 26 -7.97 27.20 -5.72
N ASP A 27 -7.69 27.70 -4.52
CA ASP A 27 -8.35 27.25 -3.30
C ASP A 27 -9.87 27.32 -3.42
N GLY A 28 -10.54 26.39 -2.74
CA GLY A 28 -12.00 26.27 -2.78
C GLY A 28 -12.59 25.97 -1.41
N THR A 29 -13.81 25.45 -1.42
CA THR A 29 -14.50 25.00 -0.21
C THR A 29 -15.22 23.68 -0.46
N SER A 30 -15.38 22.88 0.60
CA SER A 30 -16.27 21.73 0.58
C SER A 30 -17.73 22.16 0.46
N PHE A 31 -18.64 21.21 0.24
CA PHE A 31 -20.08 21.47 0.23
C PHE A 31 -20.58 22.13 1.53
N HIS A 32 -19.89 21.88 2.65
CA HIS A 32 -20.20 22.46 3.96
C HIS A 32 -19.44 23.76 4.26
N GLY A 33 -18.72 24.32 3.28
CA GLY A 33 -17.99 25.58 3.42
C GLY A 33 -16.60 25.44 4.09
N VAL A 34 -16.08 24.22 4.26
CA VAL A 34 -14.74 24.00 4.83
C VAL A 34 -13.69 24.35 3.77
N PRO A 35 -12.70 25.22 4.04
CA PRO A 35 -11.66 25.58 3.09
C PRO A 35 -10.85 24.37 2.58
N ARG A 36 -10.50 24.38 1.29
CA ARG A 36 -9.71 23.35 0.61
C ARG A 36 -8.55 23.99 -0.16
N TYR A 37 -7.33 23.57 0.14
CA TYR A 37 -6.09 24.20 -0.30
C TYR A 37 -5.34 23.32 -1.31
N TYR A 38 -5.89 23.20 -2.52
CA TYR A 38 -5.49 22.19 -3.51
C TYR A 38 -4.01 22.21 -3.88
N ARG A 39 -3.45 23.39 -4.21
CA ARG A 39 -2.02 23.53 -4.56
C ARG A 39 -1.12 23.39 -3.35
N ASN A 40 -1.53 23.92 -2.20
CA ASN A 40 -0.78 23.81 -0.96
C ASN A 40 -0.62 22.36 -0.52
N ALA A 41 -1.56 21.48 -0.84
CA ALA A 41 -1.48 20.08 -0.46
C ALA A 41 -0.23 19.37 -1.00
N LEU A 42 0.20 19.69 -2.23
CA LEU A 42 1.46 19.16 -2.77
C LEU A 42 2.67 19.68 -1.99
N VAL A 43 2.66 20.97 -1.61
CA VAL A 43 3.74 21.57 -0.81
C VAL A 43 3.80 20.96 0.59
N ALA A 44 2.64 20.71 1.21
CA ALA A 44 2.55 20.04 2.50
C ALA A 44 3.06 18.60 2.45
N LEU A 45 2.73 17.84 1.39
CA LEU A 45 3.30 16.52 1.16
C LEU A 45 4.83 16.57 1.00
N GLN A 46 5.35 17.52 0.21
CA GLN A 46 6.79 17.70 0.06
C GLN A 46 7.48 17.97 1.40
N ARG A 47 6.88 18.79 2.27
CA ARG A 47 7.38 19.02 3.64
C ARG A 47 7.30 17.76 4.50
N ALA A 48 6.18 17.03 4.46
CA ALA A 48 6.01 15.77 5.18
C ALA A 48 7.13 14.77 4.85
N VAL A 49 7.44 14.61 3.57
CA VAL A 49 8.51 13.70 3.12
C VAL A 49 9.90 14.25 3.49
N SER A 50 10.24 15.45 3.00
CA SER A 50 11.61 15.98 3.07
C SER A 50 12.04 16.44 4.47
N SER A 51 11.12 17.01 5.23
CA SER A 51 11.39 17.63 6.52
C SER A 51 10.89 16.80 7.70
N GLY A 52 9.92 15.89 7.46
CA GLY A 52 9.40 14.99 8.48
C GLY A 52 10.02 13.60 8.40
N TRP A 53 9.70 12.86 7.35
CA TRP A 53 9.98 11.43 7.25
C TRP A 53 11.44 11.09 6.96
N VAL A 54 12.09 11.80 6.04
CA VAL A 54 13.51 11.56 5.72
C VAL A 54 14.40 11.80 6.95
N PRO A 55 14.30 12.93 7.69
CA PRO A 55 15.10 13.14 8.89
C PRO A 55 14.74 12.19 10.04
N ALA A 56 13.48 11.75 10.13
CA ALA A 56 13.04 10.78 11.12
C ALA A 56 13.53 9.34 10.82
N GLY A 57 14.04 9.08 9.62
CA GLY A 57 14.55 7.76 9.24
C GLY A 57 13.46 6.69 9.15
N VAL A 58 12.26 7.06 8.69
CA VAL A 58 11.18 6.08 8.54
C VAL A 58 11.51 5.07 7.44
N GLU A 59 11.14 3.81 7.66
CA GLU A 59 11.48 2.69 6.76
C GLU A 59 10.51 2.53 5.59
N PHE A 60 9.36 3.20 5.64
CA PHE A 60 8.38 3.31 4.58
C PHE A 60 7.33 4.39 4.92
N GLY A 61 6.54 4.81 3.93
CA GLY A 61 5.35 5.64 4.11
C GLY A 61 4.05 4.86 3.84
N ILE A 62 2.93 5.31 4.41
CA ILE A 62 1.58 4.87 4.04
C ILE A 62 0.73 6.09 3.69
N HIS A 63 0.14 6.06 2.50
CA HIS A 63 -0.81 7.05 2.01
C HIS A 63 -2.24 6.48 2.00
N PHE A 64 -3.12 7.06 2.80
CA PHE A 64 -4.47 6.55 3.11
C PHE A 64 -5.55 6.91 2.09
N GLY A 65 -5.19 7.05 0.80
CA GLY A 65 -6.14 7.28 -0.29
C GLY A 65 -6.40 8.75 -0.57
N ASP A 66 -7.18 9.02 -1.62
CA ASP A 66 -7.49 10.37 -2.11
C ASP A 66 -6.24 11.20 -2.45
N ILE A 67 -5.43 10.65 -3.36
CA ILE A 67 -4.12 11.22 -3.74
C ILE A 67 -4.22 12.52 -4.57
N VAL A 68 -5.22 12.60 -5.45
CA VAL A 68 -5.49 13.70 -6.40
C VAL A 68 -6.98 13.99 -6.35
N ASP A 69 -7.37 15.27 -6.39
CA ASP A 69 -8.79 15.65 -6.32
C ASP A 69 -9.55 15.32 -7.61
N GLY A 70 -10.83 14.94 -7.50
CA GLY A 70 -11.70 14.63 -8.64
C GLY A 70 -11.92 15.79 -9.62
N PHE A 71 -11.61 17.04 -9.24
CA PHE A 71 -11.65 18.16 -10.18
C PHE A 71 -10.67 18.03 -11.34
N GLN A 72 -9.56 17.29 -11.17
CA GLN A 72 -8.61 17.05 -12.27
C GLN A 72 -9.20 16.20 -13.40
N ALA A 73 -10.25 15.44 -13.14
CA ALA A 73 -10.92 14.61 -14.15
C ALA A 73 -11.85 15.41 -15.09
N ARG A 74 -12.22 16.65 -14.72
CA ARG A 74 -13.26 17.43 -15.43
C ARG A 74 -12.89 17.77 -16.87
N ASP A 75 -11.61 17.99 -17.14
CA ASP A 75 -11.10 18.35 -18.47
C ASP A 75 -10.40 17.16 -19.14
N GLY A 76 -10.68 15.93 -18.68
CA GLY A 76 -10.07 14.69 -19.18
C GLY A 76 -9.01 14.10 -18.25
N GLN A 77 -8.60 12.86 -18.55
CA GLN A 77 -7.70 12.08 -17.70
C GLN A 77 -6.23 12.55 -17.74
N GLU A 78 -5.83 13.37 -18.73
CA GLU A 78 -4.44 13.85 -18.86
C GLU A 78 -4.02 14.71 -17.67
N LYS A 79 -4.87 15.64 -17.22
CA LYS A 79 -4.60 16.44 -16.01
C LYS A 79 -4.54 15.57 -14.76
N SER A 80 -5.36 14.53 -14.69
CA SER A 80 -5.33 13.55 -13.60
C SER A 80 -4.01 12.77 -13.58
N GLU A 81 -3.53 12.30 -14.73
CA GLU A 81 -2.25 11.61 -14.89
C GLU A 81 -1.06 12.51 -14.54
N GLN A 82 -1.09 13.78 -14.95
CA GLN A 82 -0.04 14.75 -14.62
C GLN A 82 -0.02 15.02 -13.11
N ALA A 83 -1.18 15.33 -12.51
CA ALA A 83 -1.29 15.59 -11.08
C ALA A 83 -0.83 14.39 -10.24
N LEU A 84 -1.18 13.18 -10.66
CA LEU A 84 -0.70 11.95 -10.02
C LEU A 84 0.83 11.83 -10.13
N SER A 85 1.41 12.23 -11.26
CA SER A 85 2.87 12.22 -11.44
C SER A 85 3.57 13.21 -10.53
N ASP A 86 3.03 14.42 -10.36
CA ASP A 86 3.58 15.44 -9.45
C ASP A 86 3.58 14.95 -7.99
N VAL A 87 2.47 14.34 -7.56
CA VAL A 87 2.33 13.79 -6.20
C VAL A 87 3.26 12.59 -5.98
N LEU A 88 3.36 11.68 -6.95
CA LEU A 88 4.27 10.53 -6.86
C LEU A 88 5.74 10.95 -6.86
N GLN A 89 6.09 12.03 -7.55
CA GLN A 89 7.44 12.61 -7.50
C GLN A 89 7.79 13.16 -6.10
N ALA A 90 6.80 13.69 -5.38
CA ALA A 90 7.00 14.12 -3.99
C ALA A 90 7.23 12.91 -3.06
N PHE A 91 6.44 11.84 -3.21
CA PHE A 91 6.66 10.59 -2.46
C PHE A 91 8.01 9.94 -2.79
N SER A 92 8.48 10.02 -4.04
CA SER A 92 9.76 9.42 -4.45
C SER A 92 10.99 10.08 -3.84
N GLN A 93 10.84 11.19 -3.11
CA GLN A 93 11.92 11.79 -2.32
C GLN A 93 12.21 11.00 -1.04
N LEU A 94 11.29 10.13 -0.61
CA LEU A 94 11.57 9.16 0.44
C LEU A 94 12.46 8.06 -0.17
N PRO A 95 13.63 7.73 0.41
CA PRO A 95 14.50 6.67 -0.10
C PRO A 95 13.93 5.25 0.09
N HIS A 96 12.74 5.17 0.69
CA HIS A 96 12.02 3.94 1.00
C HIS A 96 10.63 3.91 0.33
N PRO A 97 10.01 2.73 0.19
CA PRO A 97 8.70 2.61 -0.44
C PRO A 97 7.61 3.43 0.26
N THR A 98 6.63 3.89 -0.52
CA THR A 98 5.35 4.36 0.01
C THR A 98 4.26 3.40 -0.43
N TYR A 99 3.49 2.88 0.53
CA TYR A 99 2.34 2.02 0.29
C TYR A 99 1.09 2.88 0.13
N HIS A 100 0.33 2.62 -0.94
CA HIS A 100 -0.84 3.40 -1.30
C HIS A 100 -2.10 2.54 -1.23
N MET A 101 -3.23 3.16 -0.93
CA MET A 101 -4.55 2.58 -1.12
C MET A 101 -5.43 3.52 -1.94
N LEU A 102 -6.55 3.00 -2.43
CA LEU A 102 -7.49 3.80 -3.23
C LEU A 102 -8.49 4.51 -2.33
N GLY A 103 -8.75 5.77 -2.64
CA GLY A 103 -9.88 6.54 -2.13
C GLY A 103 -10.90 6.82 -3.24
N ASN A 104 -12.03 7.44 -2.90
CA ASN A 104 -13.07 7.78 -3.88
C ASN A 104 -12.56 8.78 -4.92
N HIS A 105 -11.73 9.77 -4.54
CA HIS A 105 -11.15 10.72 -5.49
C HIS A 105 -10.14 10.05 -6.43
N CYS A 106 -9.47 8.98 -6.01
CA CYS A 106 -8.65 8.20 -6.94
C CYS A 106 -9.53 7.66 -8.09
N LEU A 107 -10.68 7.08 -7.75
CA LEU A 107 -11.60 6.44 -8.69
C LEU A 107 -12.45 7.42 -9.50
N TYR A 108 -12.55 8.69 -9.09
CA TYR A 108 -13.10 9.77 -9.93
C TYR A 108 -12.17 10.13 -11.09
N ASN A 109 -10.87 9.91 -10.92
CA ASN A 109 -9.84 10.40 -11.83
C ASN A 109 -9.44 9.36 -12.88
N LEU A 110 -9.04 8.16 -12.45
CA LEU A 110 -8.43 7.17 -13.32
C LEU A 110 -9.05 5.77 -13.13
N PRO A 111 -9.01 4.91 -14.16
CA PRO A 111 -9.45 3.53 -14.02
C PRO A 111 -8.62 2.77 -12.97
N ARG A 112 -9.27 1.87 -12.23
CA ARG A 112 -8.65 1.06 -11.16
C ARG A 112 -7.36 0.36 -11.59
N ALA A 113 -7.37 -0.32 -12.74
CA ALA A 113 -6.18 -1.01 -13.25
C ALA A 113 -5.00 -0.04 -13.52
N ARG A 114 -5.30 1.18 -13.98
CA ARG A 114 -4.29 2.22 -14.19
C ARG A 114 -3.72 2.72 -12.86
N LEU A 115 -4.59 2.97 -11.87
CA LEU A 115 -4.18 3.36 -10.53
C LEU A 115 -3.33 2.27 -9.86
N ASN A 116 -3.74 1.00 -9.92
CA ASN A 116 -2.98 -0.11 -9.34
C ASN A 116 -1.54 -0.16 -9.88
N LYS A 117 -1.37 0.06 -11.19
CA LYS A 117 -0.04 0.13 -11.81
C LYS A 117 0.74 1.36 -11.35
N ARG A 118 0.13 2.55 -11.41
CA ARG A 118 0.80 3.83 -11.08
C ARG A 118 1.19 3.93 -9.61
N LEU A 119 0.39 3.35 -8.72
CA LEU A 119 0.56 3.37 -7.26
C LEU A 119 1.38 2.18 -6.72
N GLY A 120 1.92 1.32 -7.60
CA GLY A 120 2.72 0.17 -7.18
C GLY A 120 1.92 -0.91 -6.43
N ILE A 121 0.60 -0.96 -6.59
CA ILE A 121 -0.27 -1.97 -5.95
C ILE A 121 -0.17 -3.31 -6.69
N THR A 122 -0.13 -3.30 -8.02
CA THR A 122 -0.08 -4.52 -8.85
C THR A 122 0.93 -5.58 -8.38
N PRO A 123 2.21 -5.25 -8.09
CA PRO A 123 3.18 -6.26 -7.62
C PRO A 123 2.93 -6.78 -6.20
N LEU A 124 2.00 -6.19 -5.44
CA LEU A 124 1.67 -6.59 -4.06
C LEU A 124 0.43 -7.51 -4.00
N LEU A 125 -0.30 -7.64 -5.11
CA LEU A 125 -1.50 -8.47 -5.17
C LEU A 125 -1.10 -9.94 -5.25
N ASP A 126 -1.82 -10.79 -4.52
CA ASP A 126 -1.77 -12.22 -4.81
C ASP A 126 -2.36 -12.51 -6.21
N PRO A 127 -1.98 -13.62 -6.87
CA PRO A 127 -2.41 -13.90 -8.23
C PRO A 127 -3.93 -13.97 -8.43
N ALA A 128 -4.68 -14.44 -7.43
CA ALA A 128 -6.13 -14.56 -7.51
C ALA A 128 -6.79 -13.17 -7.44
N ALA A 129 -6.38 -12.34 -6.48
CA ALA A 129 -6.80 -10.96 -6.34
C ALA A 129 -6.43 -10.13 -7.57
N ALA A 130 -5.23 -10.34 -8.14
CA ALA A 130 -4.78 -9.69 -9.36
C ALA A 130 -5.68 -10.02 -10.57
N ALA A 131 -6.10 -11.29 -10.71
CA ALA A 131 -6.99 -11.73 -11.78
C ALA A 131 -8.38 -11.08 -11.70
N GLU A 132 -8.84 -10.75 -10.49
CA GLU A 132 -10.10 -10.03 -10.25
C GLU A 132 -9.96 -8.50 -10.33
N GLY A 133 -8.76 -7.97 -10.61
CA GLY A 133 -8.50 -6.54 -10.64
C GLY A 133 -8.60 -5.87 -9.26
N ALA A 134 -8.39 -6.63 -8.18
CA ALA A 134 -8.42 -6.14 -6.81
C ALA A 134 -7.39 -5.03 -6.54
N SER A 135 -7.61 -4.28 -5.47
CA SER A 135 -6.69 -3.24 -4.99
C SER A 135 -6.31 -3.39 -3.51
N TYR A 136 -6.63 -4.54 -2.91
CA TYR A 136 -6.27 -4.90 -1.53
C TYR A 136 -5.05 -5.82 -1.51
N TYR A 137 -4.20 -5.68 -0.51
CA TYR A 137 -2.96 -6.44 -0.37
C TYR A 137 -2.47 -6.46 1.08
N ALA A 138 -1.50 -7.33 1.37
CA ALA A 138 -0.87 -7.39 2.68
C ALA A 138 0.66 -7.44 2.55
N PHE A 139 1.37 -6.88 3.52
CA PHE A 139 2.84 -6.91 3.57
C PHE A 139 3.33 -6.96 5.01
N SER A 140 4.56 -7.44 5.22
CA SER A 140 5.17 -7.61 6.54
C SER A 140 6.51 -6.85 6.56
N PRO A 141 6.55 -5.61 7.08
CA PRO A 141 7.79 -4.84 7.17
C PRO A 141 8.72 -5.38 8.26
N HIS A 142 8.17 -6.11 9.23
CA HIS A 142 8.90 -6.71 10.34
C HIS A 142 8.30 -8.08 10.67
N PRO A 143 9.08 -9.10 11.07
CA PRO A 143 8.58 -10.46 11.32
C PRO A 143 7.42 -10.55 12.33
N THR A 144 7.31 -9.60 13.26
CA THR A 144 6.25 -9.56 14.28
C THR A 144 4.98 -8.84 13.81
N TRP A 145 4.96 -8.25 12.61
CA TRP A 145 3.85 -7.41 12.14
C TRP A 145 3.38 -7.78 10.73
N LEU A 146 2.06 -7.81 10.56
CA LEU A 146 1.39 -7.84 9.26
C LEU A 146 0.59 -6.55 9.08
N PHE A 147 0.74 -5.92 7.93
CA PHE A 147 -0.08 -4.80 7.49
C PHE A 147 -1.05 -5.32 6.44
N VAL A 148 -2.33 -5.04 6.63
CA VAL A 148 -3.40 -5.42 5.71
C VAL A 148 -4.05 -4.16 5.18
N VAL A 149 -3.98 -3.96 3.86
CA VAL A 149 -4.55 -2.79 3.18
C VAL A 149 -5.84 -3.23 2.49
N LEU A 150 -6.97 -2.70 2.95
CA LEU A 150 -8.28 -2.95 2.38
C LEU A 150 -8.56 -2.03 1.19
N ASP A 151 -9.29 -2.56 0.22
CA ASP A 151 -9.98 -1.79 -0.80
C ASP A 151 -11.41 -1.52 -0.33
N ALA A 152 -11.60 -0.35 0.27
CA ALA A 152 -12.89 0.11 0.79
C ALA A 152 -13.91 0.46 -0.31
N TYR A 153 -13.49 0.43 -1.58
CA TYR A 153 -14.33 0.68 -2.76
C TYR A 153 -14.47 -0.54 -3.65
N ASP A 154 -14.22 -1.73 -3.10
CA ASP A 154 -14.34 -2.98 -3.81
C ASP A 154 -15.79 -3.22 -4.26
N VAL A 155 -16.75 -3.01 -3.35
CA VAL A 155 -18.17 -2.85 -3.67
C VAL A 155 -18.52 -1.37 -3.61
N SER A 156 -18.55 -0.72 -4.77
CA SER A 156 -18.90 0.69 -4.91
C SER A 156 -19.45 0.98 -6.31
N LEU A 157 -20.20 2.08 -6.46
CA LEU A 157 -20.54 2.64 -7.78
C LEU A 157 -19.32 3.25 -8.49
N LEU A 158 -18.18 3.32 -7.80
CA LEU A 158 -16.94 3.91 -8.29
C LEU A 158 -15.94 2.82 -8.71
N GLY A 159 -15.13 3.11 -9.73
CA GLY A 159 -13.96 2.30 -10.07
C GLY A 159 -14.22 0.99 -10.81
N TRP A 160 -15.48 0.62 -11.05
CA TRP A 160 -15.89 -0.52 -11.86
C TRP A 160 -16.80 -0.09 -13.02
N PRO A 161 -16.74 -0.78 -14.18
CA PRO A 161 -17.75 -0.62 -15.22
C PRO A 161 -19.16 -0.94 -14.69
N ASP A 162 -20.18 -0.30 -15.25
CA ASP A 162 -21.58 -0.46 -14.83
C ASP A 162 -22.06 -1.93 -14.89
N SER A 163 -21.53 -2.73 -15.81
CA SER A 163 -21.84 -4.15 -15.96
C SER A 163 -21.11 -5.07 -14.99
N HIS A 164 -20.16 -4.55 -14.21
CA HIS A 164 -19.34 -5.35 -13.31
C HIS A 164 -20.18 -5.86 -12.11
N PRO A 165 -20.03 -7.13 -11.67
CA PRO A 165 -20.82 -7.67 -10.57
C PRO A 165 -20.77 -6.83 -9.28
N ARG A 166 -19.59 -6.28 -8.94
CA ARG A 166 -19.42 -5.43 -7.76
C ARG A 166 -20.10 -4.06 -7.90
N HIS A 167 -20.21 -3.52 -9.12
CA HIS A 167 -20.97 -2.29 -9.38
C HIS A 167 -22.47 -2.55 -9.21
N LEU A 168 -22.99 -3.61 -9.82
CA LEU A 168 -24.40 -4.00 -9.72
C LEU A 168 -24.81 -4.29 -8.26
N GLN A 169 -23.93 -4.93 -7.48
CA GLN A 169 -24.13 -5.13 -6.05
C GLN A 169 -24.23 -3.78 -5.30
N ALA A 170 -23.33 -2.84 -5.59
CA ALA A 170 -23.35 -1.51 -4.98
C ALA A 170 -24.61 -0.72 -5.36
N GLU A 171 -25.06 -0.82 -6.60
CA GLU A 171 -26.31 -0.21 -7.07
C GLU A 171 -27.52 -0.75 -6.30
N ALA A 172 -27.61 -2.08 -6.16
CA ALA A 172 -28.69 -2.72 -5.41
C ALA A 172 -28.69 -2.30 -3.93
N LEU A 173 -27.52 -2.26 -3.28
CA LEU A 173 -27.38 -1.81 -1.89
C LEU A 173 -27.82 -0.36 -1.71
N LEU A 174 -27.38 0.55 -2.58
CA LEU A 174 -27.78 1.96 -2.50
C LEU A 174 -29.25 2.18 -2.85
N ALA A 175 -29.82 1.40 -3.77
CA ALA A 175 -31.25 1.45 -4.07
C ALA A 175 -32.09 0.99 -2.87
N GLN A 176 -31.61 -0.01 -2.11
CA GLN A 176 -32.27 -0.50 -0.91
C GLN A 176 -32.18 0.47 0.27
N HIS A 177 -31.02 1.09 0.48
CA HIS A 177 -30.76 1.84 1.71
C HIS A 177 -30.83 3.36 1.59
N ASN A 178 -30.64 3.92 0.39
CA ASN A 178 -30.66 5.37 0.17
C ASN A 178 -31.81 5.74 -0.79
N PRO A 179 -32.93 6.30 -0.30
CA PRO A 179 -34.09 6.64 -1.13
C PRO A 179 -33.86 7.88 -2.01
N ASN A 180 -32.76 8.61 -1.81
CA ASN A 180 -32.51 9.86 -2.54
C ASN A 180 -32.19 9.60 -4.01
N LYS A 181 -32.57 10.55 -4.87
CA LYS A 181 -32.16 10.55 -6.30
C LYS A 181 -30.68 10.88 -6.44
N GLU A 182 -30.22 11.90 -5.74
CA GLU A 182 -28.79 12.21 -5.60
C GLU A 182 -28.18 11.26 -4.56
N LYS A 183 -27.49 10.22 -5.02
CA LYS A 183 -26.95 9.16 -4.15
C LYS A 183 -25.79 9.63 -3.27
N ASN A 184 -25.20 10.80 -3.49
CA ASN A 184 -24.27 11.39 -2.52
C ASN A 184 -24.99 11.99 -1.30
N SER A 185 -26.30 12.24 -1.36
CA SER A 185 -27.04 12.84 -0.25
C SER A 185 -27.36 11.80 0.82
N PRO A 186 -26.97 12.02 2.09
CA PRO A 186 -27.41 11.24 3.23
C PRO A 186 -28.70 11.82 3.87
N GLU A 187 -29.38 12.78 3.21
CA GLU A 187 -30.58 13.41 3.75
C GLU A 187 -31.70 12.38 3.96
N GLY A 188 -32.44 12.51 5.07
CA GLY A 188 -33.47 11.53 5.47
C GLY A 188 -32.93 10.23 6.07
N LEU A 189 -31.63 9.92 5.94
CA LEU A 189 -31.00 8.78 6.61
C LEU A 189 -30.60 9.14 8.05
N VAL A 190 -30.76 8.18 8.97
CA VAL A 190 -30.58 8.37 10.42
C VAL A 190 -29.45 7.50 10.95
N GLY A 191 -28.64 8.05 11.86
CA GLY A 191 -27.54 7.33 12.50
C GLY A 191 -26.55 6.74 11.50
N VAL A 192 -26.09 5.52 11.75
CA VAL A 192 -25.14 4.80 10.88
C VAL A 192 -25.70 4.49 9.48
N ALA A 193 -27.00 4.57 9.25
CA ALA A 193 -27.57 4.37 7.90
C ALA A 193 -27.15 5.48 6.92
N ARG A 194 -26.71 6.64 7.43
CA ARG A 194 -26.19 7.75 6.60
C ARG A 194 -24.95 7.38 5.77
N ARG A 195 -24.29 6.27 6.08
CA ARG A 195 -23.13 5.73 5.35
C ARG A 195 -23.44 5.28 3.92
N PHE A 196 -24.69 4.97 3.62
CA PHE A 196 -25.09 4.48 2.30
C PHE A 196 -25.19 5.64 1.30
N VAL A 197 -24.04 6.15 0.89
CA VAL A 197 -23.89 7.25 -0.07
C VAL A 197 -22.91 6.87 -1.18
N LYS A 198 -23.06 7.48 -2.36
CA LYS A 198 -22.29 7.16 -3.58
C LYS A 198 -20.77 7.35 -3.43
N PHE A 199 -20.33 8.27 -2.58
CA PHE A 199 -18.92 8.46 -2.27
C PHE A 199 -18.36 7.46 -1.25
N GLY A 200 -19.17 6.52 -0.76
CA GLY A 200 -18.73 5.40 0.08
C GLY A 200 -18.54 4.11 -0.71
N GLY A 201 -18.37 3.02 0.04
CA GLY A 201 -18.19 1.69 -0.51
C GLY A 201 -18.16 0.63 0.59
N GLY A 202 -18.01 -0.62 0.17
CA GLY A 202 -17.88 -1.78 1.03
C GLY A 202 -16.81 -2.75 0.53
N VAL A 203 -16.54 -3.75 1.35
CA VAL A 203 -15.62 -4.86 1.08
C VAL A 203 -16.43 -6.03 0.51
N SER A 204 -16.01 -6.64 -0.61
CA SER A 204 -16.73 -7.79 -1.18
C SER A 204 -16.55 -9.06 -0.35
N GLU A 205 -17.39 -10.07 -0.59
CA GLU A 205 -17.25 -11.40 0.03
C GLU A 205 -15.88 -12.04 -0.27
N ALA A 206 -15.37 -11.85 -1.49
CA ALA A 206 -14.04 -12.35 -1.87
C ALA A 206 -12.93 -11.69 -1.02
N GLN A 207 -13.03 -10.37 -0.80
CA GLN A 207 -12.08 -9.65 0.04
C GLN A 207 -12.26 -9.96 1.52
N LEU A 208 -13.48 -10.21 2.02
CA LEU A 208 -13.72 -10.67 3.39
C LEU A 208 -13.10 -12.04 3.64
N ALA A 209 -13.27 -12.99 2.71
CA ALA A 209 -12.65 -14.30 2.78
C ALA A 209 -11.13 -14.22 2.74
N TRP A 210 -10.58 -13.37 1.86
CA TRP A 210 -9.15 -13.09 1.81
C TRP A 210 -8.64 -12.48 3.13
N LEU A 211 -9.35 -11.50 3.69
CA LEU A 211 -9.01 -10.87 4.97
C LEU A 211 -8.96 -11.92 6.09
N GLU A 212 -9.96 -12.79 6.18
CA GLU A 212 -9.96 -13.88 7.14
C GLU A 212 -8.71 -14.77 6.99
N GLN A 213 -8.33 -15.14 5.77
CA GLN A 213 -7.11 -15.91 5.50
C GLN A 213 -5.85 -15.19 5.99
N GLN A 214 -5.72 -13.88 5.73
CA GLN A 214 -4.58 -13.08 6.20
C GLN A 214 -4.51 -13.06 7.73
N LEU A 215 -5.65 -12.89 8.40
CA LEU A 215 -5.73 -12.87 9.86
C LEU A 215 -5.38 -14.24 10.48
N GLN A 216 -5.83 -15.34 9.88
CA GLN A 216 -5.44 -16.69 10.32
C GLN A 216 -3.94 -16.94 10.10
N ALA A 217 -3.38 -16.52 8.97
CA ALA A 217 -1.95 -16.64 8.69
C ALA A 217 -1.12 -15.82 9.68
N ALA A 218 -1.54 -14.59 10.01
CA ALA A 218 -0.91 -13.76 11.04
C ALA A 218 -0.93 -14.46 12.41
N LYS A 219 -2.06 -15.07 12.78
CA LYS A 219 -2.20 -15.84 14.03
C LYS A 219 -1.23 -17.02 14.10
N GLN A 220 -1.14 -17.80 13.03
CA GLN A 220 -0.19 -18.92 12.93
C GLN A 220 1.27 -18.44 13.05
N ARG A 221 1.59 -17.30 12.43
CA ARG A 221 2.93 -16.68 12.49
C ARG A 221 3.17 -15.86 13.76
N SER A 222 2.21 -15.80 14.69
CA SER A 222 2.29 -14.99 15.91
C SER A 222 2.54 -13.49 15.65
N GLN A 223 1.97 -12.96 14.56
CA GLN A 223 2.08 -11.56 14.17
C GLN A 223 0.97 -10.72 14.80
N ASN A 224 1.27 -9.46 15.10
CA ASN A 224 0.29 -8.41 15.34
C ASN A 224 -0.12 -7.79 14.01
N VAL A 225 -1.39 -7.35 13.90
CA VAL A 225 -1.94 -6.83 12.65
C VAL A 225 -2.34 -5.36 12.77
N LEU A 226 -1.90 -4.55 11.80
CA LEU A 226 -2.45 -3.22 11.53
C LEU A 226 -3.30 -3.29 10.26
N VAL A 227 -4.56 -2.86 10.36
CA VAL A 227 -5.47 -2.81 9.20
C VAL A 227 -5.59 -1.38 8.70
N CYS A 228 -5.33 -1.16 7.42
CA CYS A 228 -5.42 0.13 6.76
C CYS A 228 -6.63 0.15 5.82
N SER A 229 -7.42 1.22 5.84
CA SER A 229 -8.57 1.41 4.96
C SER A 229 -8.71 2.89 4.65
N HIS A 230 -9.16 3.27 3.45
CA HIS A 230 -9.50 4.68 3.24
C HIS A 230 -10.74 5.09 4.05
N LEU A 231 -11.79 4.25 4.04
CA LEU A 231 -13.02 4.49 4.82
C LEU A 231 -12.86 4.00 6.27
N PRO A 232 -13.22 4.83 7.28
CA PRO A 232 -13.26 4.40 8.68
C PRO A 232 -14.18 3.19 8.94
N LEU A 233 -13.77 2.37 9.92
CA LEU A 233 -14.44 1.10 10.25
C LEU A 233 -15.29 1.17 11.52
N LEU A 234 -15.02 2.08 12.44
CA LEU A 234 -15.73 2.14 13.72
C LEU A 234 -16.64 3.39 13.80
N PRO A 235 -17.94 3.23 14.11
CA PRO A 235 -18.80 4.35 14.46
C PRO A 235 -18.18 5.22 15.57
N ASP A 236 -18.59 6.49 15.61
CA ASP A 236 -18.09 7.51 16.56
C ASP A 236 -16.62 7.92 16.39
N THR A 237 -15.85 7.27 15.51
CA THR A 237 -14.54 7.80 15.06
C THR A 237 -14.67 8.77 13.88
N CYS A 238 -15.85 8.85 13.27
CA CYS A 238 -16.09 9.68 12.10
C CYS A 238 -17.56 10.09 11.96
N PRO A 239 -17.87 11.09 11.10
CA PRO A 239 -19.23 11.35 10.67
C PRO A 239 -19.86 10.08 10.05
N PRO A 240 -21.11 9.73 10.36
CA PRO A 240 -21.72 8.47 9.89
C PRO A 240 -21.74 8.28 8.37
N ALA A 241 -21.75 9.35 7.58
CA ALA A 241 -21.70 9.27 6.11
C ALA A 241 -20.36 8.78 5.55
N CYS A 242 -19.30 8.80 6.36
CA CYS A 242 -17.96 8.38 6.00
C CYS A 242 -17.67 6.91 6.34
N LEU A 243 -18.58 6.20 7.02
CA LEU A 243 -18.36 4.82 7.43
C LEU A 243 -18.36 3.86 6.23
N LEU A 244 -17.53 2.82 6.30
CA LEU A 244 -17.61 1.68 5.38
C LEU A 244 -19.02 1.04 5.42
N TRP A 245 -19.60 0.68 4.27
CA TRP A 245 -20.99 0.19 4.19
C TRP A 245 -21.25 -1.07 5.00
N ASN A 246 -20.34 -2.03 4.96
CA ASN A 246 -20.41 -3.29 5.71
C ASN A 246 -19.38 -3.33 6.84
N TYR A 247 -19.16 -2.19 7.52
CA TYR A 247 -18.23 -2.10 8.63
C TYR A 247 -18.51 -3.13 9.73
N GLU A 248 -19.77 -3.51 9.95
CA GLU A 248 -20.15 -4.52 10.94
C GLU A 248 -19.49 -5.87 10.66
N HIS A 249 -19.49 -6.33 9.41
CA HIS A 249 -18.86 -7.61 9.01
C HIS A 249 -17.34 -7.56 9.14
N VAL A 250 -16.73 -6.45 8.71
CA VAL A 250 -15.28 -6.26 8.82
C VAL A 250 -14.87 -6.25 10.30
N LEU A 251 -15.50 -5.43 11.14
CA LEU A 251 -15.22 -5.37 12.57
C LEU A 251 -15.38 -6.73 13.25
N GLN A 252 -16.41 -7.49 12.90
CA GLN A 252 -16.61 -8.84 13.43
C GLN A 252 -15.39 -9.74 13.18
N LEU A 253 -14.89 -9.79 11.93
CA LEU A 253 -13.69 -10.57 11.60
C LEU A 253 -12.45 -10.08 12.35
N LEU A 254 -12.24 -8.75 12.42
CA LEU A 254 -11.09 -8.18 13.11
C LEU A 254 -11.08 -8.58 14.60
N ARG A 255 -12.23 -8.44 15.27
CA ARG A 255 -12.40 -8.75 16.70
C ARG A 255 -12.24 -10.23 17.00
N GLN A 256 -12.79 -11.10 16.17
CA GLN A 256 -12.69 -12.55 16.35
C GLN A 256 -11.27 -13.10 16.13
N SER A 257 -10.44 -12.39 15.35
CA SER A 257 -9.08 -12.85 15.05
C SER A 257 -8.16 -12.89 16.27
N GLY A 258 -8.32 -11.94 17.19
CA GLY A 258 -7.46 -11.74 18.37
C GLY A 258 -6.03 -11.27 18.07
N VAL A 259 -5.71 -10.95 16.81
CA VAL A 259 -4.35 -10.52 16.37
C VAL A 259 -4.28 -9.06 15.91
N VAL A 260 -5.44 -8.44 15.66
CA VAL A 260 -5.52 -7.04 15.25
C VAL A 260 -5.28 -6.14 16.44
N VAL A 261 -4.33 -5.22 16.30
CA VAL A 261 -4.00 -4.21 17.31
C VAL A 261 -4.72 -2.91 17.02
N ALA A 262 -4.70 -2.48 15.76
CA ALA A 262 -5.26 -1.21 15.37
C ALA A 262 -5.77 -1.20 13.93
N THR A 263 -6.64 -0.24 13.65
CA THR A 263 -7.04 0.18 12.31
C THR A 263 -6.66 1.64 12.10
N MET A 264 -6.29 2.00 10.86
CA MET A 264 -6.02 3.38 10.47
C MET A 264 -6.80 3.72 9.20
N ALA A 265 -7.41 4.91 9.17
CA ALA A 265 -8.17 5.38 8.04
C ALA A 265 -8.04 6.88 7.73
N GLY A 266 -8.59 7.28 6.58
CA GLY A 266 -8.64 8.67 6.08
C GLY A 266 -10.07 9.15 5.88
N HIS A 267 -10.34 9.78 4.73
CA HIS A 267 -11.66 10.11 4.16
C HIS A 267 -12.49 11.18 4.87
N THR A 268 -12.41 11.26 6.20
CA THR A 268 -13.25 12.16 7.01
C THR A 268 -12.73 13.59 7.07
N HIS A 269 -11.46 13.75 6.68
CA HIS A 269 -10.68 14.98 6.78
C HIS A 269 -10.43 15.46 8.23
N GLN A 270 -10.83 14.68 9.24
CA GLN A 270 -10.72 15.03 10.64
C GLN A 270 -10.05 13.92 11.45
N ASN A 271 -9.44 14.27 12.58
CA ASN A 271 -8.92 13.27 13.51
C ASN A 271 -10.07 12.49 14.15
N GLY A 272 -9.90 11.17 14.26
CA GLY A 272 -10.80 10.30 15.00
C GLY A 272 -10.00 9.25 15.76
N TYR A 273 -10.35 9.00 17.02
CA TYR A 273 -9.68 7.96 17.82
C TYR A 273 -10.62 7.36 18.84
N LEU A 274 -10.74 6.03 18.81
CA LEU A 274 -11.49 5.27 19.80
C LEU A 274 -10.89 3.88 19.96
N VAL A 275 -11.07 3.27 21.13
CA VAL A 275 -10.75 1.86 21.38
C VAL A 275 -12.05 1.11 21.51
N ASP A 276 -12.21 0.04 20.73
CA ASP A 276 -13.43 -0.76 20.76
C ASP A 276 -13.45 -1.76 21.91
N GLU A 277 -14.58 -2.47 22.07
CA GLU A 277 -14.79 -3.42 23.15
C GLU A 277 -13.86 -4.65 23.11
N ALA A 278 -13.22 -4.93 21.97
CA ALA A 278 -12.23 -5.98 21.83
C ALA A 278 -10.80 -5.47 22.10
N GLY A 279 -10.64 -4.19 22.43
CA GLY A 279 -9.34 -3.55 22.65
C GLY A 279 -8.64 -3.12 21.36
N ILE A 280 -9.32 -3.12 20.21
CA ILE A 280 -8.74 -2.65 18.95
C ILE A 280 -8.79 -1.13 18.91
N HIS A 281 -7.65 -0.51 18.61
CA HIS A 281 -7.54 0.93 18.46
C HIS A 281 -7.93 1.35 17.04
N HIS A 282 -8.85 2.29 16.87
CA HIS A 282 -9.28 2.79 15.57
C HIS A 282 -8.87 4.25 15.43
N LEU A 283 -7.99 4.55 14.47
CA LEU A 283 -7.47 5.89 14.21
C LEU A 283 -7.95 6.38 12.85
N VAL A 284 -8.33 7.66 12.76
CA VAL A 284 -8.67 8.35 11.53
C VAL A 284 -7.78 9.59 11.41
N LEU A 285 -7.10 9.72 10.28
CA LEU A 285 -6.16 10.78 9.98
C LEU A 285 -6.89 11.98 9.35
N PRO A 286 -6.45 13.22 9.64
CA PRO A 286 -7.00 14.40 8.99
C PRO A 286 -6.49 14.53 7.56
N ALA A 287 -7.15 15.38 6.78
CA ALA A 287 -6.77 15.63 5.40
C ALA A 287 -5.68 16.70 5.29
N VAL A 288 -4.71 16.43 4.42
CA VAL A 288 -3.79 17.47 3.96
C VAL A 288 -4.54 18.57 3.20
N LEU A 289 -5.58 18.21 2.43
CA LEU A 289 -6.36 19.17 1.63
C LEU A 289 -6.94 20.33 2.45
N GLU A 290 -7.42 20.05 3.67
CA GLU A 290 -8.09 21.06 4.52
C GLU A 290 -7.09 21.76 5.46
N THR A 291 -5.79 21.58 5.24
CA THR A 291 -4.73 22.18 6.03
C THR A 291 -4.24 23.50 5.42
N PRO A 292 -4.32 24.62 6.15
CA PRO A 292 -3.95 25.93 5.62
C PRO A 292 -2.45 26.05 5.34
N PRO A 293 -2.04 26.93 4.40
CA PRO A 293 -0.63 27.22 4.16
C PRO A 293 0.15 27.57 5.43
N GLY A 294 1.33 26.98 5.59
CA GLY A 294 2.17 27.14 6.78
C GLY A 294 1.89 26.15 7.91
N ARG A 295 0.93 25.24 7.74
CA ARG A 295 0.69 24.09 8.63
C ARG A 295 0.76 22.78 7.85
N ASP A 296 0.87 21.67 8.56
CA ASP A 296 0.93 20.33 7.99
C ASP A 296 -0.10 19.34 8.60
N ALA A 297 -0.22 18.16 7.97
CA ALA A 297 -1.12 17.08 8.34
C ALA A 297 -0.51 15.71 8.00
N TYR A 298 0.51 15.30 8.75
CA TYR A 298 1.12 13.98 8.61
C TYR A 298 1.60 13.49 9.98
N GLY A 299 2.01 12.24 10.07
CA GLY A 299 2.64 11.72 11.27
C GLY A 299 3.75 10.72 10.99
N THR A 300 4.48 10.40 12.05
CA THR A 300 5.42 9.27 12.11
C THR A 300 4.93 8.31 13.18
N VAL A 301 4.85 7.03 12.85
CA VAL A 301 4.50 5.96 13.80
C VAL A 301 5.77 5.20 14.16
N GLU A 302 6.10 5.19 15.45
CA GLU A 302 7.14 4.32 16.00
C GLU A 302 6.48 3.07 16.58
N VAL A 303 6.91 1.89 16.15
CA VAL A 303 6.42 0.61 16.66
C VAL A 303 7.41 0.10 17.70
N LEU A 304 7.02 0.09 18.97
CA LEU A 304 7.86 -0.35 20.08
C LEU A 304 7.46 -1.75 20.57
N ALA A 305 8.18 -2.23 21.59
CA ALA A 305 7.95 -3.55 22.18
C ALA A 305 6.54 -3.70 22.77
N ASP A 306 5.92 -2.62 23.24
CA ASP A 306 4.67 -2.62 24.01
C ASP A 306 3.60 -1.64 23.51
N ARG A 307 3.89 -0.81 22.49
CA ARG A 307 2.97 0.20 21.97
C ARG A 307 3.35 0.67 20.56
N LEU A 308 2.41 1.35 19.90
CA LEU A 308 2.72 2.24 18.78
C LEU A 308 2.58 3.68 19.26
N LEU A 309 3.51 4.53 18.85
CA LEU A 309 3.47 5.97 19.09
C LEU A 309 3.24 6.68 17.76
N LEU A 310 2.03 7.17 17.54
CA LEU A 310 1.76 8.13 16.47
C LEU A 310 2.19 9.52 16.94
N LYS A 311 3.21 10.08 16.29
CA LYS A 311 3.68 11.45 16.45
C LYS A 311 3.12 12.28 15.30
N GLY A 312 1.95 12.87 15.52
CA GLY A 312 1.31 13.74 14.54
C GLY A 312 1.91 15.14 14.54
N VAL A 313 1.94 15.76 13.36
CA VAL A 313 2.40 17.14 13.14
C VAL A 313 1.21 18.04 12.87
N ASP A 314 1.20 19.19 13.54
CA ASP A 314 0.21 20.26 13.42
C ASP A 314 -1.24 19.80 13.60
N THR A 315 -1.96 19.53 12.50
CA THR A 315 -3.36 19.14 12.52
C THR A 315 -3.55 17.65 12.75
N CYS A 316 -2.52 16.84 12.48
CA CYS A 316 -2.50 15.42 12.79
C CYS A 316 -2.29 15.20 14.29
N MET A 317 -3.20 14.45 14.92
CA MET A 317 -3.09 14.12 16.34
C MET A 317 -1.89 13.23 16.64
N SER A 318 -1.38 13.31 17.86
CA SER A 318 -0.52 12.28 18.43
C SER A 318 -1.35 11.29 19.24
N ALA A 319 -1.01 10.01 19.18
CA ALA A 319 -1.73 8.94 19.88
C ALA A 319 -0.79 7.84 20.37
N VAL A 320 -1.18 7.19 21.47
CA VAL A 320 -0.51 6.00 22.01
C VAL A 320 -1.46 4.81 21.89
N VAL A 321 -1.07 3.85 21.06
CA VAL A 321 -1.77 2.57 20.90
C VAL A 321 -1.05 1.55 21.77
N LYS A 322 -1.60 1.26 22.95
CA LYS A 322 -0.99 0.29 23.87
C LYS A 322 -1.28 -1.12 23.36
N LEU A 323 -0.26 -1.96 23.26
CA LEU A 323 -0.46 -3.37 22.95
C LEU A 323 -1.13 -4.06 24.14
N SER A 324 -2.06 -4.98 23.86
CA SER A 324 -2.57 -5.88 24.90
C SER A 324 -1.44 -6.80 25.40
N ALA A 325 -1.63 -7.42 26.57
CA ALA A 325 -0.64 -8.36 27.10
C ALA A 325 -0.36 -9.51 26.11
N GLU A 326 -1.39 -10.00 25.41
CA GLU A 326 -1.29 -11.04 24.40
C GLU A 326 -0.52 -10.56 23.16
N ALA A 327 -0.73 -9.31 22.73
CA ALA A 327 0.01 -8.72 21.62
C ALA A 327 1.50 -8.52 21.94
N VAL A 328 1.82 -8.12 23.18
CA VAL A 328 3.21 -8.05 23.66
C VAL A 328 3.84 -9.44 23.70
N GLN A 329 3.15 -10.44 24.24
CA GLN A 329 3.63 -11.81 24.32
C GLN A 329 3.88 -12.43 22.94
N ARG A 330 2.96 -12.22 21.96
CA ARG A 330 3.17 -12.65 20.56
C ARG A 330 4.46 -12.06 19.98
N GLN A 331 4.63 -10.76 20.12
CA GLN A 331 5.80 -10.05 19.62
C GLN A 331 7.09 -10.57 20.26
N GLN A 332 7.12 -10.72 21.58
CA GLN A 332 8.26 -11.26 22.31
C GLN A 332 8.59 -12.70 21.89
N ALA A 333 7.58 -13.55 21.69
CA ALA A 333 7.79 -14.94 21.28
C ALA A 333 8.47 -15.04 19.90
N VAL A 334 8.09 -14.19 18.94
CA VAL A 334 8.74 -14.16 17.62
C VAL A 334 10.18 -13.66 17.73
N LEU A 335 10.41 -12.56 18.47
CA LEU A 335 11.76 -12.00 18.66
C LEU A 335 12.71 -13.00 19.33
N GLN A 336 12.23 -13.76 20.33
CA GLN A 336 13.01 -14.81 20.99
C GLN A 336 13.38 -15.95 20.02
N ARG A 337 12.45 -16.39 19.16
CA ARG A 337 12.74 -17.42 18.14
C ARG A 337 13.81 -16.94 17.15
N LEU A 338 13.73 -15.69 16.70
CA LEU A 338 14.71 -15.11 15.79
C LEU A 338 16.09 -14.98 16.44
N ALA A 339 16.15 -14.53 17.70
CA ALA A 339 17.40 -14.46 18.45
C ALA A 339 18.05 -15.85 18.62
N ALA A 340 17.26 -16.88 18.93
CA ALA A 340 17.74 -18.25 19.04
C ALA A 340 18.26 -18.80 17.69
N ALA A 341 17.54 -18.55 16.60
CA ALA A 341 17.97 -18.97 15.26
C ALA A 341 19.26 -18.25 14.81
N GLY A 342 19.36 -16.95 15.08
CA GLY A 342 20.57 -16.17 14.79
C GLY A 342 21.79 -16.65 15.60
N ALA A 343 21.59 -16.96 16.89
CA ALA A 343 22.64 -17.54 17.73
C ALA A 343 23.09 -18.92 17.22
N ALA A 344 22.15 -19.78 16.80
CA ALA A 344 22.47 -21.09 16.23
C ALA A 344 23.27 -20.97 14.92
N ALA A 345 22.90 -20.04 14.04
CA ALA A 345 23.62 -19.77 12.79
C ALA A 345 25.05 -19.25 13.05
N ALA A 346 25.23 -18.38 14.06
CA ALA A 346 26.55 -17.84 14.43
C ALA A 346 27.49 -18.87 15.08
N LEU A 347 26.96 -19.94 15.66
CA LEU A 347 27.72 -20.99 16.38
C LEU A 347 28.22 -22.14 15.48
N GLY A 348 28.02 -22.09 14.16
CA GLY A 348 28.69 -22.99 13.21
C GLY A 348 27.93 -24.27 12.84
N GLY A 349 26.70 -24.14 12.35
CA GLY A 349 25.97 -25.26 11.76
C GLY A 349 26.23 -25.41 10.27
N ASP A 350 27.17 -26.29 9.91
CA ASP A 350 27.20 -26.92 8.59
C ASP A 350 26.08 -27.96 8.54
N LEU A 351 24.94 -27.60 7.93
CA LEU A 351 23.83 -28.52 7.68
C LEU A 351 23.29 -28.28 6.26
N GLN A 352 23.76 -29.11 5.34
CA GLN A 352 22.88 -29.64 4.30
C GLN A 352 21.60 -30.16 4.98
N GLU A 353 20.44 -29.80 4.44
CA GLU A 353 19.06 -30.08 4.91
C GLU A 353 18.35 -28.95 5.69
N VAL A 354 18.07 -27.83 5.00
CA VAL A 354 16.76 -27.16 5.08
C VAL A 354 16.40 -26.63 3.69
N GLN A 355 15.96 -27.52 2.80
CA GLN A 355 15.13 -27.12 1.66
C GLN A 355 13.67 -27.32 2.05
N GLN A 356 12.86 -26.32 1.72
CA GLN A 356 11.40 -26.21 1.92
C GLN A 356 10.95 -25.64 3.27
N GLN A 357 11.01 -24.31 3.40
CA GLN A 357 9.82 -23.49 3.71
C GLN A 357 10.14 -22.01 3.40
N GLY A 358 9.28 -21.39 2.60
CA GLY A 358 9.52 -20.14 1.87
C GLY A 358 9.81 -18.92 2.76
N PHE A 359 11.08 -18.51 2.78
CA PHE A 359 11.54 -17.19 3.19
C PHE A 359 12.50 -16.65 2.15
N ALA A 360 11.97 -16.23 1.01
CA ALA A 360 12.72 -15.50 -0.03
C ALA A 360 11.79 -14.67 -0.92
N GLU A 361 10.87 -13.88 -0.35
CA GLU A 361 10.05 -12.96 -1.17
C GLU A 361 9.98 -11.52 -0.63
N SER A 362 10.34 -11.22 0.63
CA SER A 362 10.22 -9.83 1.14
C SER A 362 11.39 -8.90 0.78
N ALA A 363 12.58 -9.42 0.50
CA ALA A 363 13.73 -8.58 0.12
C ALA A 363 13.86 -8.36 -1.40
N ALA A 364 13.43 -9.34 -2.21
CA ALA A 364 13.51 -9.27 -3.67
C ALA A 364 12.45 -8.35 -4.29
N ALA A 365 11.24 -8.29 -3.69
CA ALA A 365 10.19 -7.38 -4.16
C ALA A 365 10.54 -5.90 -3.92
N ALA A 366 11.21 -5.58 -2.81
CA ALA A 366 11.69 -4.23 -2.52
C ALA A 366 12.84 -3.81 -3.44
N ALA A 367 13.75 -4.74 -3.79
CA ALA A 367 14.84 -4.48 -4.73
C ALA A 367 14.36 -4.36 -6.20
N ALA A 368 13.36 -5.16 -6.60
CA ALA A 368 12.79 -5.09 -7.95
C ALA A 368 12.01 -3.78 -8.20
N ALA A 369 11.37 -3.22 -7.17
CA ALA A 369 10.72 -1.91 -7.24
C ALA A 369 11.73 -0.75 -7.34
N ALA A 370 12.90 -0.88 -6.70
CA ALA A 370 13.97 0.13 -6.75
C ALA A 370 14.76 0.10 -8.07
N ALA A 371 14.90 -1.06 -8.72
CA ALA A 371 15.65 -1.21 -9.97
C ALA A 371 14.92 -0.74 -11.24
N GLY A 372 13.60 -0.52 -11.17
CA GLY A 372 12.79 -0.06 -12.31
C GLY A 372 12.85 1.44 -12.63
N GLY A 373 13.63 2.23 -11.86
CA GLY A 373 13.67 3.69 -11.93
C GLY A 373 14.80 4.32 -12.75
N ILE A 374 15.68 3.53 -13.36
CA ILE A 374 16.81 4.04 -14.14
C ILE A 374 17.01 3.19 -15.39
N ASN A 375 16.56 3.69 -16.53
CA ASN A 375 17.32 3.70 -17.78
C ASN A 375 16.55 4.42 -18.89
N GLY A 376 16.91 5.68 -19.10
CA GLY A 376 16.81 6.31 -20.41
C GLY A 376 18.12 6.05 -21.17
N ALA A 377 17.98 5.75 -22.47
CA ALA A 377 19.01 5.69 -23.50
C ALA A 377 19.98 4.48 -23.50
N ALA A 378 19.57 3.41 -24.17
CA ALA A 378 20.37 2.80 -25.23
C ALA A 378 19.48 1.91 -26.11
N SER A 379 19.23 2.38 -27.32
CA SER A 379 18.65 1.59 -28.41
C SER A 379 19.77 0.81 -29.13
N ALA A 380 19.37 -0.26 -29.81
CA ALA A 380 20.15 -1.09 -30.74
C ALA A 380 21.01 -2.21 -30.12
N ALA A 381 20.40 -3.39 -29.95
CA ALA A 381 20.93 -4.70 -30.33
C ALA A 381 19.95 -5.81 -29.88
N SER A 382 18.85 -5.94 -30.62
CA SER A 382 18.02 -7.15 -30.60
C SER A 382 18.38 -7.96 -31.83
N ASP A 383 19.01 -9.12 -31.66
CA ASP A 383 18.83 -10.32 -32.49
C ASP A 383 19.75 -11.45 -32.02
N LEU A 384 19.24 -12.70 -32.09
CA LEU A 384 19.85 -14.00 -31.76
C LEU A 384 19.89 -14.31 -30.24
N VAL A 385 19.31 -15.37 -29.67
CA VAL A 385 19.17 -16.77 -30.12
C VAL A 385 17.93 -17.41 -29.45
N VAL A 386 17.11 -18.07 -30.27
CA VAL A 386 16.11 -19.08 -29.89
C VAL A 386 16.75 -20.46 -30.14
N GLU A 387 16.41 -21.45 -29.31
CA GLU A 387 16.81 -22.88 -29.36
C GLU A 387 18.29 -23.13 -28.98
N VAL A 388 18.66 -24.03 -28.07
CA VAL A 388 18.21 -25.41 -27.83
C VAL A 388 18.40 -25.74 -26.34
N ALA A 389 17.33 -26.24 -25.70
CA ALA A 389 17.41 -26.95 -24.43
C ALA A 389 17.17 -28.44 -24.72
N ASP A 390 18.24 -29.22 -24.81
CA ASP A 390 18.30 -30.63 -24.38
C ASP A 390 19.73 -31.15 -24.54
N GLU A 391 20.08 -32.21 -23.82
CA GLU A 391 21.36 -32.95 -23.90
C GLU A 391 22.58 -32.41 -23.12
N GLN A 392 22.46 -32.37 -21.79
CA GLN A 392 23.61 -32.65 -20.91
C GLN A 392 23.28 -33.71 -19.87
N GLN A 393 23.12 -34.96 -20.33
CA GLN A 393 23.37 -36.11 -19.46
C GLN A 393 23.82 -37.34 -20.25
N GLN A 394 24.93 -37.24 -20.98
CA GLN A 394 25.74 -38.44 -21.26
C GLN A 394 27.17 -38.10 -21.68
N GLN A 395 28.09 -38.86 -21.10
CA GLN A 395 29.49 -39.07 -21.52
C GLN A 395 30.54 -38.11 -20.93
N GLN A 396 30.88 -38.42 -19.68
CA GLN A 396 32.28 -38.56 -19.28
C GLN A 396 33.01 -39.49 -20.26
N HIS A 397 34.06 -39.01 -20.94
CA HIS A 397 35.38 -39.66 -21.06
C HIS A 397 36.26 -39.00 -22.14
N LEU A 398 37.57 -38.87 -21.80
CA LEU A 398 38.72 -38.53 -22.65
C LEU A 398 38.83 -37.04 -22.99
N GLY A 399 39.93 -36.31 -22.78
CA GLY A 399 41.31 -36.70 -22.51
C GLY A 399 42.24 -35.82 -23.37
N LYS A 400 43.04 -34.97 -22.70
CA LYS A 400 44.31 -34.38 -23.14
C LYS A 400 44.35 -33.28 -24.23
N ALA A 401 44.79 -32.12 -23.75
CA ALA A 401 45.99 -31.38 -24.16
C ALA A 401 46.03 -30.61 -25.48
N GLY A 402 46.56 -29.39 -25.38
CA GLY A 402 47.54 -28.88 -26.35
C GLY A 402 47.14 -27.57 -27.03
N ALA A 403 47.79 -26.50 -26.57
CA ALA A 403 47.81 -25.18 -27.20
C ALA A 403 48.22 -25.21 -28.68
N VAL A 404 47.89 -24.13 -29.42
CA VAL A 404 48.84 -23.20 -30.07
C VAL A 404 48.24 -22.53 -31.32
N SER A 405 48.40 -21.20 -31.34
CA SER A 405 48.60 -20.29 -32.48
C SER A 405 47.47 -19.98 -33.46
N ALA A 406 46.98 -18.75 -33.25
CA ALA A 406 46.85 -17.67 -34.21
C ALA A 406 47.44 -17.85 -35.63
N ALA A 407 46.62 -17.36 -36.58
CA ALA A 407 46.96 -16.47 -37.69
C ALA A 407 47.75 -17.00 -38.92
N ALA A 408 47.09 -16.76 -40.06
CA ALA A 408 47.61 -16.52 -41.40
C ALA A 408 47.95 -17.72 -42.30
N ALA A 409 47.04 -18.00 -43.24
CA ALA A 409 47.40 -18.43 -44.59
C ALA A 409 46.26 -18.18 -45.59
N VAL A 410 46.53 -17.29 -46.56
CA VAL A 410 46.19 -17.43 -48.00
C VAL A 410 44.68 -17.37 -48.34
N ALA A 411 44.08 -16.24 -48.72
CA ALA A 411 44.32 -15.45 -49.94
C ALA A 411 44.46 -16.30 -51.22
N GLU A 412 43.34 -16.70 -51.82
CA GLU A 412 43.09 -16.73 -53.28
C GLU A 412 41.96 -17.71 -53.61
N GLN A 413 40.76 -17.19 -53.82
CA GLN A 413 39.94 -17.68 -54.93
C GLN A 413 39.17 -16.50 -55.54
N LEU A 414 39.69 -16.13 -56.70
CA LEU A 414 39.21 -15.14 -57.64
C LEU A 414 37.80 -15.46 -58.16
N GLN A 415 37.12 -14.36 -58.53
CA GLN A 415 36.20 -14.20 -59.67
C GLN A 415 34.78 -14.79 -59.62
N ALA A 416 33.79 -13.89 -59.50
CA ALA A 416 32.89 -13.47 -60.59
C ALA A 416 31.81 -12.53 -59.98
N VAL A 417 31.88 -11.21 -60.16
CA VAL A 417 31.31 -10.41 -61.28
C VAL A 417 29.77 -10.26 -61.20
N ASN A 418 29.35 -9.00 -60.95
CA ASN A 418 28.15 -8.31 -61.49
C ASN A 418 26.75 -8.70 -60.93
N LEU A 419 25.75 -7.82 -60.72
CA LEU A 419 25.42 -6.46 -61.20
C LEU A 419 24.36 -5.79 -60.27
N HIS A 420 24.42 -4.46 -60.24
CA HIS A 420 23.35 -3.43 -60.11
C HIS A 420 22.48 -3.38 -58.82
N ALA A 421 22.46 -2.30 -58.03
CA ALA A 421 22.13 -0.88 -58.30
C ALA A 421 20.62 -0.62 -58.54
N SER A 422 19.87 -0.40 -57.47
CA SER A 422 19.02 0.78 -57.23
C SER A 422 18.66 0.87 -55.76
#